data_AF-A0A2N0HE77-F1
#
_entry.id   AF-A0A2N0HE77-F1
#
_cell.length_a   1.000
_cell.length_b   1.000
_cell.length_c   1.000
_cell.angle_alpha   90.00
_cell.angle_beta   90.00
_cell.angle_gamma   90.00
#
_symmetry.space_group_name_H-M   'P 1'
#
loop_
_entity.id
_entity.type
_entity.pdbx_description
1 polymer ?
#
loop_
_entity_poly.entity_id
_entity_poly.type
_entity_poly.pdbx_seq_one_letter_code
_entity_poly.pdbx_strand_id
1 'polypeptide(L)' 'MLNNLFNNLKKKSLIERFLLVITILVFLAYFFLGLMVIFWKKFPFNMQMQYRIALGVVLIVYAIIRFFRVYNANKE' A
#
# COMPACT_ATOMS: atom_id res chain seq x y z
N MET A 1 -16.93 -9.59 24.01
CA MET A 1 -16.89 -8.57 22.93
C MET A 1 -16.07 -9.00 21.71
N LEU A 2 -14.88 -9.59 21.89
CA LEU A 2 -14.02 -10.03 20.78
C LEU A 2 -14.67 -11.08 19.85
N ASN A 3 -15.50 -11.98 20.40
CA ASN A 3 -16.14 -13.05 19.62
C ASN A 3 -17.09 -12.54 18.51
N ASN A 4 -17.72 -11.37 18.71
CA ASN A 4 -18.60 -10.78 17.70
C ASN A 4 -17.81 -10.18 16.53
N LEU A 5 -16.60 -9.66 16.79
CA LEU A 5 -15.69 -9.22 15.74
C LEU A 5 -15.18 -10.41 14.93
N PHE A 6 -14.80 -11.51 15.59
CA PHE A 6 -14.42 -12.74 14.89
C PHE A 6 -15.55 -13.33 14.04
N ASN A 7 -16.80 -13.34 14.54
CA ASN A 7 -17.96 -13.79 13.77
C ASN A 7 -18.32 -12.88 12.59
N ASN A 8 -18.20 -11.55 12.74
CA ASN A 8 -18.41 -10.61 11.64
C ASN A 8 -17.32 -10.70 10.58
N LEU A 9 -16.06 -10.89 10.99
CA LEU A 9 -15.00 -11.20 10.07
C LEU A 9 -15.30 -12.54 9.37
N LYS A 10 -15.80 -13.56 10.10
CA LYS A 10 -16.09 -14.91 9.57
C LYS A 10 -17.24 -14.92 8.54
N LYS A 11 -18.11 -13.91 8.55
CA LYS A 11 -19.13 -13.68 7.52
C LYS A 11 -18.58 -13.07 6.22
N LYS A 12 -17.41 -12.42 6.25
CA LYS A 12 -16.74 -11.88 5.06
C LYS A 12 -16.15 -13.02 4.25
N SER A 13 -16.35 -13.01 2.93
CA SER A 13 -15.91 -14.09 2.04
C SER A 13 -14.40 -14.36 2.19
N LEU A 14 -13.99 -15.63 2.09
CA LEU A 14 -12.57 -16.02 2.14
C LEU A 14 -11.75 -15.23 1.09
N ILE A 15 -12.37 -14.94 -0.06
CA ILE A 15 -11.78 -14.19 -1.18
C ILE A 15 -11.59 -12.72 -0.82
N GLU A 16 -12.55 -12.08 -0.15
CA GLU A 16 -12.43 -10.67 0.27
C GLU A 16 -11.27 -10.48 1.26
N ARG A 17 -11.10 -11.42 2.20
CA ARG A 17 -9.97 -11.41 3.14
C ARG A 17 -8.63 -11.60 2.42
N PHE A 18 -8.59 -12.49 1.44
CA PHE A 18 -7.39 -12.73 0.64
C PHE A 18 -6.98 -11.49 -0.17
N LEU A 19 -7.96 -10.80 -0.78
CA LEU A 19 -7.73 -9.53 -1.49
C LEU A 19 -7.22 -8.42 -0.58
N LEU A 20 -7.73 -8.34 0.67
CA LEU A 20 -7.22 -7.39 1.66
C LEU A 20 -5.73 -7.64 1.99
N VAL A 21 -5.34 -8.91 2.18
CA VAL A 21 -3.94 -9.28 2.45
C VAL A 21 -3.04 -8.94 1.25
N ILE A 22 -3.45 -9.27 0.03
CA ILE A 22 -2.72 -8.90 -1.19
C ILE A 22 -2.54 -7.38 -1.27
N THR A 23 -3.59 -6.61 -0.97
CA THR A 23 -3.55 -5.15 -1.02
C THR A 23 -2.54 -4.59 -0.01
N ILE A 24 -2.52 -5.11 1.21
CA ILE A 24 -1.53 -4.74 2.24
C ILE A 24 -0.11 -5.10 1.82
N LEU A 25 0.07 -6.29 1.25
CA LEU A 25 1.39 -6.76 0.80
C LEU A 25 1.92 -5.89 -0.34
N VAL A 26 1.07 -5.59 -1.32
CA VAL A 26 1.40 -4.68 -2.42
C VAL A 26 1.65 -3.26 -1.91
N PHE A 27 0.84 -2.76 -0.97
CA PHE A 27 1.04 -1.46 -0.34
C PHE A 27 2.40 -1.36 0.34
N LEU A 28 2.77 -2.36 1.17
CA LEU A 28 4.10 -2.43 1.78
C LEU A 28 5.20 -2.42 0.72
N ALA A 29 5.07 -3.23 -0.33
CA ALA A 29 6.05 -3.27 -1.40
C ALA A 29 6.27 -1.91 -2.08
N TYR A 30 5.19 -1.19 -2.42
CA TYR A 30 5.28 0.17 -2.99
C TYR A 30 5.82 1.19 -1.99
N PHE A 31 5.49 1.07 -0.71
CA PHE A 31 5.99 1.94 0.35
C PHE A 31 7.51 1.78 0.54
N PHE A 32 8.00 0.54 0.62
CA PHE A 32 9.43 0.25 0.67
C PHE A 32 10.15 0.66 -0.61
N LEU A 33 9.52 0.52 -1.79
CA LEU A 33 10.05 1.03 -3.05
C LEU A 33 10.19 2.56 -3.03
N GLY A 34 9.17 3.29 -2.56
CA GLY A 34 9.23 4.74 -2.44
C GLY A 34 10.35 5.20 -1.50
N LEU A 35 10.49 4.54 -0.34
CA LEU A 35 11.61 4.77 0.57
C LEU A 35 12.96 4.45 -0.08
N MET A 36 13.08 3.30 -0.74
CA MET A 36 14.29 2.92 -1.46
C MET A 36 14.67 4.00 -2.47
N VAL A 37 13.74 4.46 -3.31
CA VAL A 37 13.99 5.52 -4.31
C VAL A 37 14.52 6.81 -3.66
N ILE A 38 14.00 7.19 -2.47
CA ILE A 38 14.46 8.38 -1.74
C ILE A 38 15.87 8.17 -1.16
N PHE A 39 16.14 7.01 -0.55
CA PHE A 39 17.40 6.74 0.14
C PHE A 39 18.51 6.18 -0.77
N TRP A 40 18.21 5.90 -2.05
CA TRP A 40 19.18 5.33 -2.99
C TRP A 40 20.22 6.39 -3.42
N LYS A 41 21.39 6.35 -2.77
CA LYS A 41 22.49 7.31 -3.00
C LYS A 41 23.03 7.28 -4.43
N LYS A 42 23.33 6.07 -4.95
CA LYS A 42 23.78 5.84 -6.34
C LYS A 42 22.63 5.43 -7.25
N PHE A 43 21.62 6.29 -7.39
CA PHE A 43 20.56 6.04 -8.35
C PHE A 43 21.14 6.12 -9.78
N PRO A 44 20.84 5.17 -10.68
CA PRO A 44 21.48 5.11 -12.01
C PRO A 44 21.06 6.24 -12.94
N PHE A 45 20.03 7.02 -12.58
CA PHE A 45 19.59 8.18 -13.33
C PHE A 45 20.23 9.46 -12.78
N ASN A 46 20.77 10.29 -13.67
CA ASN A 46 21.32 11.61 -13.36
C ASN A 46 20.19 12.62 -13.05
N MET A 47 19.45 12.37 -11.96
CA MET A 47 18.35 13.20 -11.49
C MET A 47 18.78 13.96 -10.24
N GLN A 48 18.48 15.27 -10.24
CA GLN A 48 18.60 16.16 -9.10
C GLN A 48 17.83 15.58 -7.90
N MET A 49 18.36 15.77 -6.69
CA MET A 49 17.80 15.19 -5.45
C MET A 49 16.30 15.52 -5.27
N GLN A 50 15.88 16.71 -5.69
CA GLN A 50 14.49 17.16 -5.65
C GLN A 50 13.54 16.23 -6.43
N TYR A 51 13.96 15.79 -7.63
CA TYR A 51 13.16 14.88 -8.45
C TYR A 51 13.08 13.48 -7.86
N ARG A 52 14.14 12.99 -7.21
CA ARG A 52 14.10 11.70 -6.49
C ARG A 52 13.12 11.71 -5.33
N ILE A 53 13.12 12.79 -4.56
CA ILE A 53 12.18 12.98 -3.46
C ILE A 53 10.75 13.06 -4.01
N ALA A 54 10.52 13.85 -5.06
CA ALA A 54 9.21 13.94 -5.69
C ALA A 54 8.69 12.57 -6.18
N LEU A 55 9.54 11.77 -6.86
CA LEU A 55 9.18 10.42 -7.31
C LEU A 55 8.83 9.49 -6.15
N GLY A 56 9.64 9.49 -5.08
CA GLY A 56 9.38 8.69 -3.90
C GLY A 56 8.09 9.08 -3.17
N VAL A 57 7.83 10.39 -3.02
CA VAL A 57 6.60 10.91 -2.41
C VAL A 57 5.39 10.53 -3.25
N VAL A 58 5.44 10.67 -4.58
CA VAL A 58 4.35 10.26 -5.48
C VAL A 58 4.06 8.76 -5.33
N LEU A 59 5.10 7.92 -5.26
CA LEU A 59 4.93 6.47 -5.04
C LEU A 59 4.23 6.16 -3.71
N ILE A 60 4.62 6.83 -2.62
CA ILE A 60 4.01 6.66 -1.30
C ILE A 60 2.56 7.12 -1.30
N VAL A 61 2.27 8.32 -1.83
CA VAL A 61 0.92 8.86 -1.92
C VAL A 61 0.02 7.96 -2.77
N TYR A 62 0.51 7.50 -3.92
CA TYR A 62 -0.21 6.56 -4.77
C TYR A 62 -0.52 5.23 -4.06
N ALA A 63 0.44 4.69 -3.30
CA ALA A 63 0.22 3.47 -2.52
C ALA A 63 -0.92 3.65 -1.50
N ILE A 64 -0.96 4.79 -0.81
CA ILE A 64 -2.01 5.12 0.17
C ILE A 64 -3.37 5.21 -0.52
N ILE A 65 -3.48 5.97 -1.61
CA ILE A 65 -4.72 6.11 -2.38
C ILE A 65 -5.22 4.74 -2.87
N ARG A 66 -4.31 3.89 -3.36
CA ARG A 66 -4.63 2.54 -3.83
C ARG A 66 -5.16 1.65 -2.70
N PHE A 67 -4.58 1.72 -1.51
CA PHE A 67 -5.06 0.99 -0.33
C PHE A 67 -6.48 1.41 0.05
N PHE A 68 -6.75 2.72 0.12
CA PHE A 68 -8.08 3.24 0.42
C PHE A 68 -9.11 2.84 -0.63
N ARG A 69 -8.75 2.85 -1.92
CA ARG A 69 -9.64 2.44 -3.01
C ARG A 69 -10.11 0.99 -2.86
N VAL A 70 -9.19 0.07 -2.59
CA VAL A 70 -9.55 -1.34 -2.43
C VAL A 70 -10.34 -1.58 -1.14
N TYR A 71 -10.01 -0.86 -0.07
CA TYR A 71 -10.79 -0.94 1.17
C TYR A 71 -12.24 -0.47 1.00
N ASN A 72 -12.46 0.62 0.27
CA ASN A 72 -13.81 1.14 -0.01
C ASN A 72 -14.59 0.26 -1.00
N ALA A 73 -13.95 -0.29 -2.03
CA ALA A 73 -14.59 -1.20 -2.98
C ALA A 73 -15.07 -2.51 -2.33
N ASN A 74 -14.51 -2.89 -1.18
CA ASN A 74 -14.88 -4.07 -0.41
C ASN A 74 -15.96 -3.79 0.66
N LYS A 75 -16.54 -2.58 0.65
CA LYS A 75 -17.60 -2.11 1.55
C LYS A 75 -18.95 -1.92 0.86
N GLU A 76 -18.98 -1.97 -0.48
CA GLU A 76 -20.20 -2.11 -1.28
C GLU A 76 -20.59 -3.58 -1.42
#